data_AF-A0A8X6K3K3-F1
#
_entry.id   AF-A0A8X6K3K3-F1
#
_cell.length_a   1.000
_cell.length_b   1.000
_cell.length_c   1.000
_cell.angle_alpha   90.00
_cell.angle_beta   90.00
_cell.angle_gamma   90.00
#
_symmetry.space_group_name_H-M   'P 1'
#
loop_
_entity.id
_entity.type
_entity.pdbx_description
1 polymer ?
#
loop_
_entity_poly.entity_id
_entity_poly.type
_entity_poly.pdbx_seq_one_letter_code
_entity_poly.pdbx_strand_id
1 'polypeptide(L)'
;MRKWNSFTVGAAIMSREIIASVLLLWISLHSARAAFTQGPCPNRHLWCADRSRCILHGWVCDGEKDCRDGSDEIGCGSCSKGQFQCDIISCIETSSICNGEKDCRDGSDENFC
;
A
#
# COMPACT_ATOMS: atom_id res chain seq x y z
N MET A 1 -4.10 26.47 -53.83
CA MET A 1 -5.00 25.48 -54.47
C MET A 1 -5.89 24.87 -53.40
N ARG A 2 -7.17 24.63 -53.76
CA ARG A 2 -8.30 24.10 -52.96
C ARG A 2 -9.09 25.11 -52.11
N LYS A 3 -10.04 25.75 -52.81
CA LYS A 3 -11.41 26.13 -52.36
C LYS A 3 -12.04 24.94 -51.61
N TRP A 4 -12.88 25.10 -50.59
CA TRP A 4 -14.33 25.39 -50.61
C TRP A 4 -14.72 25.96 -49.22
N ASN A 5 -15.21 27.20 -49.12
CA ASN A 5 -16.62 27.65 -49.14
C ASN A 5 -17.33 27.64 -47.77
N SER A 6 -17.76 28.85 -47.43
CA SER A 6 -18.69 29.26 -46.37
C SER A 6 -19.76 28.22 -46.04
N PHE A 7 -19.90 27.90 -44.76
CA PHE A 7 -21.13 27.34 -44.18
C PHE A 7 -21.60 28.27 -43.05
N THR A 8 -22.10 29.44 -43.42
CA THR A 8 -23.15 30.08 -42.64
C THR A 8 -24.43 29.28 -42.87
N VAL A 9 -24.85 28.46 -41.91
CA VAL A 9 -26.27 28.14 -41.68
C VAL A 9 -26.45 27.57 -40.28
N GLY A 10 -27.16 28.32 -39.45
CA GLY A 10 -27.97 27.77 -38.36
C GLY A 10 -27.27 27.53 -37.03
N ALA A 11 -27.29 28.55 -36.16
CA ALA A 11 -27.47 28.31 -34.73
C ALA A 11 -28.84 27.62 -34.56
N ALA A 12 -28.87 26.30 -34.71
CA ALA A 12 -30.04 25.50 -34.40
C ALA A 12 -30.10 25.37 -32.88
N ILE A 13 -31.06 26.07 -32.30
CA ILE A 13 -31.55 25.93 -30.93
C ILE A 13 -31.61 24.43 -30.60
N MET A 14 -30.68 23.96 -29.76
CA MET A 14 -30.61 22.56 -29.34
C MET A 14 -31.82 22.29 -28.43
N SER A 15 -32.82 21.64 -29.03
CA SER A 15 -34.02 21.14 -28.40
C SER A 15 -33.65 20.34 -27.13
N ARG A 16 -34.42 20.59 -26.07
CA ARG A 16 -34.17 20.18 -24.66
C ARG A 16 -34.02 18.66 -24.44
N GLU A 17 -34.19 17.86 -25.49
CA GLU A 17 -34.09 16.40 -25.48
C GLU A 17 -32.68 15.87 -25.81
N ILE A 18 -31.79 16.67 -26.43
CA ILE A 18 -30.45 16.20 -26.86
C ILE A 18 -29.41 16.33 -25.73
N ILE A 19 -29.56 17.34 -24.86
CA ILE A 19 -28.65 17.59 -23.73
C ILE A 19 -28.73 16.45 -22.70
N ALA A 20 -29.92 15.89 -22.48
CA ALA A 20 -30.11 14.73 -21.60
C ALA A 20 -29.31 13.52 -22.08
N SER A 21 -29.32 13.23 -23.39
CA SER A 21 -28.64 12.08 -23.98
C SER A 21 -27.11 12.19 -23.91
N VAL A 22 -26.54 13.38 -24.05
CA VAL A 22 -25.09 13.61 -23.94
C VAL A 22 -24.62 13.57 -22.48
N LEU A 23 -25.40 14.12 -21.55
CA LEU A 23 -25.13 14.07 -20.10
C LEU A 23 -25.22 12.63 -19.56
N LEU A 24 -26.20 11.84 -19.99
CA LEU A 24 -26.35 10.45 -19.57
C LEU A 24 -25.18 9.57 -20.03
N LEU A 25 -24.61 9.85 -21.21
CA LEU A 25 -23.40 9.18 -21.70
C LEU A 25 -22.13 9.64 -20.94
N TRP A 26 -22.05 10.90 -20.52
CA TRP A 26 -20.96 11.42 -19.67
C TRP A 26 -20.96 10.87 -18.24
N ILE A 27 -22.16 10.73 -17.64
CA ILE A 27 -22.36 10.16 -16.29
C ILE A 27 -21.94 8.68 -16.26
N SER A 28 -22.17 7.95 -17.34
CA SER A 28 -21.82 6.54 -17.47
C SER A 28 -20.31 6.29 -17.61
N LEU A 29 -19.54 7.30 -18.06
CA LEU A 29 -18.08 7.18 -18.22
C LEU A 29 -17.27 7.61 -16.98
N HIS A 30 -17.87 8.35 -16.03
CA HIS A 30 -17.16 8.84 -14.82
C HIS A 30 -17.48 8.09 -13.52
N SER A 31 -18.39 7.10 -13.55
CA SER A 31 -18.80 6.38 -12.33
C SER A 31 -18.25 4.96 -12.22
N ALA A 32 -17.14 4.65 -12.89
CA ALA A 32 -16.26 3.60 -12.39
C ALA A 32 -15.44 4.15 -11.23
N ARG A 33 -16.12 4.59 -10.16
CA ARG A 33 -15.47 4.75 -8.86
C ARG A 33 -15.17 3.32 -8.43
N ALA A 34 -13.98 2.85 -8.79
CA ALA A 34 -13.43 1.61 -8.29
C ALA A 34 -13.71 1.63 -6.79
N ALA A 35 -14.62 0.76 -6.35
CA ALA A 35 -14.77 0.51 -4.94
C ALA A 35 -13.37 0.08 -4.51
N PHE A 36 -12.68 0.94 -3.78
CA PHE A 36 -11.42 0.62 -3.14
C PHE A 36 -11.77 -0.39 -2.06
N THR A 37 -12.00 -1.64 -2.48
CA THR A 37 -12.02 -2.77 -1.59
C THR A 37 -10.58 -2.91 -1.15
N GLN A 38 -10.22 -2.22 -0.06
CA GLN A 38 -9.02 -2.55 0.70
C GLN A 38 -9.25 -3.96 1.23
N GLY A 39 -8.93 -4.94 0.39
CA GLY A 39 -8.84 -6.33 0.81
C GLY A 39 -7.73 -6.48 1.85
N PRO A 40 -7.72 -7.59 2.60
CA PRO A 40 -6.54 -7.93 3.39
C PRO A 40 -5.30 -7.95 2.47
N CYS A 41 -4.15 -7.51 3.00
CA CYS A 41 -2.91 -7.55 2.23
C CYS A 41 -2.63 -8.98 1.74
N PRO A 42 -1.93 -9.15 0.59
CA PRO A 42 -1.44 -10.45 0.17
C PRO A 42 -0.62 -11.12 1.27
N ASN A 43 -0.50 -12.45 1.23
CA ASN A 43 0.30 -13.19 2.21
C ASN A 43 1.70 -12.58 2.36
N ARG A 44 2.19 -12.50 3.60
CA ARG A 44 3.48 -11.91 4.00
C ARG A 44 3.61 -10.39 3.77
N HIS A 45 2.50 -9.70 3.56
CA HIS A 45 2.46 -8.24 3.52
C HIS A 45 1.63 -7.69 4.68
N LEU A 46 1.99 -6.50 5.14
CA LEU A 46 1.35 -5.79 6.25
C LEU A 46 0.90 -4.40 5.80
N TRP A 47 -0.22 -3.93 6.32
CA TRP A 47 -0.74 -2.58 6.07
C TRP A 47 0.05 -1.55 6.87
N CYS A 48 0.47 -0.46 6.21
CA CYS A 48 0.91 0.75 6.91
C CYS A 48 -0.20 1.28 7.84
N ALA A 49 0.17 2.00 8.90
CA ALA A 49 -0.80 2.48 9.89
C ALA A 49 -1.84 3.45 9.27
N ASP A 50 -1.41 4.28 8.31
CA ASP A 50 -2.29 5.15 7.52
C ASP A 50 -3.13 4.42 6.46
N ARG A 51 -2.97 3.09 6.33
CA ARG A 51 -3.57 2.24 5.29
C ARG A 51 -3.33 2.76 3.87
N SER A 52 -2.21 3.44 3.64
CA SER A 52 -1.84 3.94 2.31
C SER A 52 -1.39 2.82 1.38
N ARG A 53 -0.65 1.84 1.90
CA ARG A 53 -0.13 0.70 1.13
C ARG A 53 0.13 -0.53 1.99
N CYS A 54 0.28 -1.66 1.31
CA CYS A 54 0.85 -2.87 1.88
C CYS A 54 2.37 -2.89 1.62
N ILE A 55 3.13 -3.27 2.63
CA ILE A 55 4.59 -3.49 2.57
C ILE A 55 4.91 -4.95 2.88
N LEU A 56 6.09 -5.43 2.50
CA LEU A 56 6.53 -6.77 2.88
C LEU A 56 6.82 -6.81 4.39
N HIS A 57 6.57 -7.95 5.03
CA HIS A 57 6.94 -8.15 6.44
C HIS A 57 8.44 -7.92 6.70
N GLY A 58 9.30 -8.11 5.69
CA GLY A 58 10.74 -7.85 5.80
C GLY A 58 11.14 -6.39 5.61
N TRP A 59 10.19 -5.51 5.30
CA TRP A 59 10.35 -4.06 5.20
C TRP A 59 9.80 -3.34 6.44
N VAL A 60 9.44 -4.11 7.47
CA VAL A 60 9.07 -3.56 8.77
C VAL A 60 10.33 -3.53 9.59
N CYS A 61 10.71 -2.35 10.06
CA CYS A 61 11.93 -2.13 10.81
C CYS A 61 13.16 -2.58 10.03
N ASP A 62 13.31 -2.20 8.75
CA ASP A 62 14.53 -2.54 7.99
C ASP A 62 15.53 -1.38 7.90
N GLY A 63 15.20 -0.25 8.53
CA GLY A 63 15.99 0.97 8.52
C GLY A 63 15.66 1.91 7.36
N GLU A 64 14.78 1.51 6.43
CA GLU A 64 14.27 2.36 5.37
C GLU A 64 12.80 2.73 5.62
N LYS A 65 12.44 3.96 5.25
CA LYS A 65 11.04 4.41 5.33
C LYS A 65 10.28 3.91 4.10
N ASP A 66 9.66 2.76 4.24
CA ASP A 66 8.78 2.17 3.25
C ASP A 66 7.35 2.73 3.39
N CYS A 67 6.76 2.84 4.58
CA CYS A 67 5.44 3.44 4.71
C CYS A 67 5.49 4.96 4.51
N ARG A 68 4.43 5.54 3.95
CA ARG A 68 4.37 6.99 3.68
C ARG A 68 4.40 7.81 4.97
N ASP A 69 3.70 7.33 5.99
CA ASP A 69 3.72 7.84 7.36
C ASP A 69 5.01 7.44 8.10
N GLY A 70 5.69 6.38 7.66
CA GLY A 70 6.88 5.82 8.32
C GLY A 70 6.54 4.91 9.48
N SER A 71 5.30 4.42 9.54
CA SER A 71 4.82 3.56 10.63
C SER A 71 5.55 2.23 10.74
N ASP A 72 6.13 1.79 9.64
CA ASP A 72 6.99 0.62 9.51
C ASP A 72 8.30 0.73 10.30
N GLU A 73 8.80 1.95 10.51
CA GLU A 73 10.05 2.21 11.24
C GLU A 73 9.80 2.75 12.67
N ILE A 74 8.54 2.82 13.10
CA ILE A 74 8.16 3.36 14.42
C ILE A 74 7.81 2.20 15.36
N GLY A 75 8.33 2.24 16.58
CA GLY A 75 8.05 1.20 17.58
C GLY A 75 8.82 -0.10 17.33
N CYS A 76 9.85 -0.05 16.49
CA CYS A 76 10.92 -1.03 16.40
C CYS A 76 11.71 -1.03 17.71
N GLY A 77 11.08 -1.56 18.76
CA GLY A 77 11.67 -1.63 20.09
C GLY A 77 12.76 -2.68 20.12
N SER A 78 13.91 -2.33 20.71
CA SER A 78 14.75 -3.33 21.36
C SER A 78 13.85 -4.14 22.29
N CYS A 79 13.92 -5.46 22.19
CA CYS A 79 13.05 -6.40 22.89
C CYS A 79 12.84 -6.07 24.37
N SER A 80 11.73 -6.57 24.97
CA SER A 80 11.42 -6.30 26.37
C SER A 80 12.56 -6.72 27.31
N LYS A 81 12.62 -6.17 28.53
CA LYS A 81 13.63 -6.59 29.52
C LYS A 81 13.58 -8.11 29.72
N GLY A 82 14.69 -8.79 29.50
CA GLY A 82 14.78 -10.27 29.55
C GLY A 82 14.56 -10.96 28.20
N GLN A 83 14.56 -10.21 27.10
CA GLN A 83 14.52 -10.76 25.76
C GLN A 83 15.78 -10.38 24.96
N PHE A 84 16.21 -11.30 24.11
CA PHE A 84 17.30 -11.11 23.16
C PHE A 84 16.72 -10.83 21.77
N GLN A 85 17.34 -9.88 21.09
CA GLN A 85 16.95 -9.50 19.74
C GLN A 85 17.76 -10.31 18.74
N CYS A 86 17.10 -11.23 18.05
CA CYS A 86 17.69 -12.03 16.97
C CYS A 86 17.96 -11.15 15.74
N ASP A 87 16.93 -10.41 15.35
CA ASP A 87 16.85 -9.58 14.17
C ASP A 87 15.91 -8.40 14.48
N ILE A 88 15.62 -7.56 13.49
CA ILE A 88 14.96 -6.28 13.80
C ILE A 88 13.51 -6.47 14.30
N ILE A 89 12.90 -7.62 14.00
CA ILE A 89 11.50 -7.91 14.28
C ILE A 89 11.32 -9.10 15.24
N SER A 90 12.37 -9.89 15.47
CA SER A 90 12.29 -11.11 16.28
C SER A 90 12.97 -10.96 17.63
N CYS A 91 12.22 -11.33 18.66
CA CYS A 91 12.64 -11.31 20.06
C CYS A 91 12.42 -12.70 20.65
N ILE A 92 13.48 -13.26 21.23
CA ILE A 92 13.43 -14.52 21.98
C ILE A 92 13.68 -14.23 23.46
N GLU A 93 13.39 -15.17 24.34
CA GLU A 93 13.69 -15.02 25.76
C GLU A 93 15.21 -15.15 26.00
N THR A 94 15.79 -14.46 26.99
CA THR A 94 17.24 -14.58 27.25
C THR A 94 17.67 -15.99 27.66
N SER A 95 16.73 -16.82 28.13
CA SER A 95 16.89 -18.25 28.41
C SER A 95 17.11 -19.09 27.15
N SER A 96 16.71 -18.57 25.98
CA SER A 96 16.86 -19.21 24.67
C SER A 96 18.19 -18.91 23.97
N ILE A 97 19.09 -18.16 24.61
CA ILE A 97 20.43 -17.94 24.06
C ILE A 97 21.34 -19.10 24.48
N CYS A 98 22.09 -19.68 23.54
CA CYS A 98 23.01 -20.79 23.80
C CYS A 98 22.35 -22.00 24.47
N ASN A 99 21.11 -22.30 24.11
CA ASN A 99 20.35 -23.41 24.69
C ASN A 99 20.48 -24.71 23.86
N GLY A 100 21.15 -24.66 22.70
CA GLY A 100 21.30 -25.80 21.78
C GLY A 100 20.15 -25.96 20.78
N GLU A 101 19.16 -25.07 20.81
CA GLU A 101 18.03 -25.02 19.87
C GLU A 101 18.08 -23.71 19.07
N LYS A 102 17.74 -23.78 17.78
CA LYS A 102 17.69 -22.59 16.93
C LYS A 102 16.32 -21.90 17.10
N ASP A 103 16.25 -20.97 18.03
CA ASP A 103 15.09 -20.11 18.31
C ASP A 103 15.06 -18.89 17.39
N CYS A 104 16.21 -18.30 17.07
CA CYS A 104 16.29 -17.23 16.08
C CYS A 104 16.22 -17.76 14.64
N ARG A 105 15.55 -17.02 13.73
CA ARG A 105 15.44 -17.43 12.31
C ARG A 105 16.81 -17.42 11.61
N ASP A 106 17.64 -16.42 11.91
CA ASP A 106 19.02 -16.34 11.45
C ASP A 106 19.95 -17.28 12.24
N GLY A 107 19.57 -17.68 13.45
CA GLY A 107 20.34 -18.56 14.34
C GLY A 107 21.42 -17.80 15.12
N SER A 108 21.24 -16.48 15.29
CA SER A 108 22.17 -15.63 16.04
C SER A 108 22.22 -15.95 17.53
N ASP A 109 21.17 -16.54 18.09
CA ASP A 109 21.08 -17.07 19.45
C ASP A 109 22.06 -18.20 19.75
N GLU A 110 22.43 -18.99 18.74
CA GLU A 110 23.33 -20.14 18.89
C GLU A 110 24.73 -19.87 18.29
N ASN A 111 24.94 -18.69 17.72
CA ASN A 111 26.24 -18.28 17.18
C ASN A 111 27.09 -17.63 18.27
N PHE A 112 28.30 -18.14 18.49
CA PHE A 112 29.28 -17.64 19.47
C PHE A 112 28.90 -17.84 20.95
N CYS A 113 28.39 -19.03 21.24
CA CYS A 113 28.61 -19.72 22.51
C CYS A 113 30.01 -20.38 22.49
#